data_AF-A0A6C0F1N9-F1
#
_entry.id   AF-A0A6C0F1N9-F1
#
_cell.length_a   1.000
_cell.length_b   1.000
_cell.length_c   1.000
_cell.angle_alpha   90.00
_cell.angle_beta   90.00
_cell.angle_gamma   90.00
#
_symmetry.space_group_name_H-M   'P 1'
#
loop_
_entity.id
_entity.type
_entity.pdbx_description
1 polymer ?
#
loop_
_entity_poly.entity_id
_entity_poly.type
_entity_poly.pdbx_seq_one_letter_code
_entity_poly.pdbx_strand_id
1 'polypeptide(L)'
;MMFGRSTRRITTDNAFMPMSFKIPIRPPEPITRTLEPIPDPTQKKPMVWGEPTWFFLHAIAHKVKDESFNKIRLDLLKNIYTVCCNLPCPTCSQHAKQHLDSINFNAINTKEQLKLMLFTFHNSVNARKSVPMFPVEQLDEKYSMAITSKIFNNFIVHFNDTYRSPGMIADDLYRKQISKGLIEWFRNNSMHFD
;
A
#
# COMPACT_ATOMS: atom_id res chain seq x y z
N MET A 1 84.60 22.00 -5.42
CA MET A 1 84.72 22.60 -4.07
C MET A 1 83.38 22.42 -3.37
N MET A 2 83.31 21.47 -2.45
CA MET A 2 83.21 21.71 -0.99
C MET A 2 81.81 22.14 -0.53
N PHE A 3 81.12 21.13 0.02
CA PHE A 3 80.10 21.10 1.09
C PHE A 3 79.35 22.38 1.50
N GLY A 4 78.01 22.24 1.57
CA GLY A 4 77.14 23.09 2.38
C GLY A 4 75.92 22.29 2.87
N ARG A 5 76.06 21.65 4.03
CA ARG A 5 75.00 20.89 4.74
C ARG A 5 73.91 21.87 5.19
N SER A 6 72.70 21.76 4.66
CA SER A 6 71.54 22.50 5.18
C SER A 6 70.70 21.60 6.09
N THR A 7 70.78 21.90 7.38
CA THR A 7 69.99 21.32 8.48
C THR A 7 68.52 21.70 8.35
N ARG A 8 67.62 20.71 8.30
CA ARG A 8 66.20 20.91 8.64
C ARG A 8 66.03 20.73 10.14
N ARG A 9 65.67 21.80 10.85
CA ARG A 9 65.05 21.73 12.17
C ARG A 9 63.60 22.20 12.04
N ILE A 10 62.72 21.37 12.57
CA ILE A 10 61.31 21.65 12.82
C ILE A 10 61.28 22.56 14.05
N THR A 11 60.73 23.76 13.91
CA THR A 11 60.33 24.60 15.03
C THR A 11 58.86 24.96 14.83
N THR A 12 58.06 24.44 15.74
CA THR A 12 56.68 24.80 16.01
C THR A 12 56.59 26.27 16.37
N ASP A 13 55.74 27.04 15.67
CA ASP A 13 55.20 28.31 16.19
C ASP A 13 53.86 28.58 15.50
N ASN A 14 52.80 28.00 16.04
CA ASN A 14 51.42 28.43 15.77
C ASN A 14 51.12 29.60 16.71
N ALA A 15 51.31 30.82 16.22
CA ALA A 15 50.77 32.01 16.86
C ALA A 15 49.25 32.04 16.69
N PHE A 16 48.51 31.71 17.75
CA PHE A 16 47.08 31.92 17.84
C PHE A 16 46.78 33.42 18.01
N MET A 17 46.28 34.08 16.97
CA MET A 17 45.52 35.33 17.11
C MET A 17 44.05 34.99 17.38
N PRO A 18 43.44 35.44 18.50
CA PRO A 18 42.03 35.22 18.73
C PRO A 18 41.20 36.18 17.87
N MET A 19 40.63 35.66 16.78
CA MET A 19 39.58 36.34 16.03
C MET A 19 38.28 36.27 16.83
N SER A 20 37.87 37.41 17.41
CA SER A 20 36.59 37.55 18.09
C SER A 20 35.46 37.68 17.07
N PHE A 21 34.86 36.56 16.70
CA PHE A 21 33.62 36.56 15.92
C PHE A 21 32.46 36.95 16.84
N LYS A 22 31.97 38.19 16.72
CA LYS A 22 30.69 38.59 17.29
C LYS A 22 29.57 37.91 16.51
N ILE A 23 29.13 36.75 16.99
CA ILE A 23 27.91 36.11 16.49
C ILE A 23 26.72 36.97 16.99
N PRO A 24 25.86 37.49 16.10
CA PRO A 24 24.65 38.17 16.53
C PRO A 24 23.74 37.12 17.18
N ILE A 25 23.56 37.20 18.50
CA ILE A 25 22.57 36.41 19.22
C ILE A 25 21.21 36.98 18.82
N ARG A 26 20.49 36.28 17.93
CA ARG A 26 19.07 36.58 17.73
C ARG A 26 18.34 36.28 19.04
N PRO A 27 17.43 37.17 19.49
CA PRO A 27 16.52 36.84 20.57
C PRO A 27 15.81 35.52 20.22
N PRO A 28 15.58 34.61 21.18
CA PRO A 28 14.77 33.44 20.93
C PRO A 28 13.40 33.92 20.45
N GLU A 29 12.98 33.45 19.27
CA GLU A 29 11.61 33.69 18.82
C GLU A 29 10.66 33.12 19.90
N PRO A 30 9.58 33.84 20.24
CA PRO A 30 8.60 33.32 21.18
C PRO A 30 8.06 32.01 20.60
N ILE A 31 8.36 30.90 21.29
CA ILE A 31 7.78 29.60 21.00
C ILE A 31 6.30 29.70 21.36
N THR A 32 5.51 30.23 20.44
CA THR A 32 4.06 30.06 20.46
C THR A 32 3.84 28.60 20.11
N ARG A 33 3.94 27.73 21.12
CA ARG A 33 3.55 26.33 21.02
C ARG A 33 2.04 26.37 20.79
N THR A 34 1.63 26.40 19.52
CA THR A 34 0.28 26.06 19.13
C THR A 34 0.07 24.66 19.67
N LEU A 35 -0.67 24.54 20.77
CA LEU A 35 -1.12 23.27 21.26
C LEU A 35 -1.93 22.67 20.12
N GLU A 36 -1.39 21.64 19.46
CA GLU A 36 -2.19 20.87 18.52
C GLU A 36 -3.45 20.42 19.27
N PRO A 37 -4.64 20.64 18.69
CA PRO A 37 -5.89 20.24 19.33
C PRO A 37 -5.80 18.77 19.74
N ILE A 38 -6.16 18.45 20.98
CA ILE A 38 -6.28 17.08 21.45
C ILE A 38 -7.19 16.36 20.44
N PRO A 39 -6.71 15.30 19.76
CA PRO A 39 -7.51 14.64 18.74
C PRO A 39 -8.81 14.16 19.39
N ASP A 40 -9.93 14.59 18.81
CA ASP A 40 -11.27 14.20 19.25
C ASP A 40 -11.34 12.67 19.30
N PRO A 41 -11.63 12.06 20.47
CA PRO A 41 -11.71 10.61 20.61
C PRO A 41 -12.79 9.96 19.73
N THR A 42 -13.64 10.76 19.07
CA THR A 42 -14.65 10.29 18.11
C THR A 42 -14.15 10.21 16.66
N GLN A 43 -12.94 10.69 16.33
CA GLN A 43 -12.40 10.56 14.97
C GLN A 43 -12.01 9.11 14.66
N LYS A 44 -12.86 8.42 13.89
CA LYS A 44 -12.50 7.14 13.25
C LYS A 44 -11.27 7.35 12.38
N LYS A 45 -10.15 6.75 12.78
CA LYS A 45 -8.92 6.74 11.98
C LYS A 45 -9.23 6.17 10.58
N PRO A 46 -8.73 6.80 9.50
CA PRO A 46 -9.02 6.35 8.15
C PRO A 46 -8.52 4.92 7.92
N MET A 47 -9.35 4.13 7.23
CA MET A 47 -9.03 2.76 6.82
C MET A 47 -8.14 2.79 5.58
N VAL A 48 -6.85 3.03 5.80
CA VAL A 48 -5.85 3.26 4.74
C VAL A 48 -5.66 2.09 3.77
N TRP A 49 -6.01 0.87 4.18
CA TRP A 49 -5.89 -0.32 3.31
C TRP A 49 -7.08 -0.54 2.37
N GLY A 50 -8.23 0.09 2.64
CA GLY A 50 -9.47 -0.20 1.93
C GLY A 50 -9.43 0.20 0.46
N GLU A 51 -9.05 1.44 0.18
CA GLU A 51 -8.94 1.97 -1.19
C GLU A 51 -7.88 1.24 -2.03
N PRO A 52 -6.63 1.04 -1.57
CA PRO A 52 -5.64 0.23 -2.29
C PRO A 52 -6.13 -1.18 -2.62
N THR A 53 -6.85 -1.82 -1.70
CA THR A 53 -7.37 -3.18 -1.90
C THR A 53 -8.45 -3.19 -2.99
N TRP A 54 -9.42 -2.28 -2.93
CA TRP A 54 -10.45 -2.19 -3.98
C TRP A 54 -9.86 -1.85 -5.33
N PHE A 55 -8.92 -0.90 -5.38
CA PHE A 55 -8.26 -0.53 -6.63
C PHE A 55 -7.51 -1.72 -7.24
N PHE A 56 -6.82 -2.50 -6.42
CA PHE A 56 -6.17 -3.73 -6.85
C PHE A 56 -7.15 -4.77 -7.41
N LEU A 57 -8.22 -5.11 -6.68
CA LEU A 57 -9.20 -6.12 -7.12
C LEU A 57 -9.81 -5.76 -8.48
N HIS A 58 -10.24 -4.50 -8.64
CA HIS A 58 -10.81 -4.04 -9.89
C HIS A 58 -9.77 -3.93 -11.01
N ALA A 59 -8.54 -3.48 -10.71
CA ALA A 59 -7.48 -3.39 -11.69
C ALA A 59 -7.08 -4.76 -12.23
N ILE A 60 -6.90 -5.80 -11.39
CA ILE A 60 -6.53 -7.13 -11.90
C ILE A 60 -7.64 -7.76 -12.76
N ALA A 61 -8.91 -7.50 -12.42
CA ALA A 61 -10.03 -7.92 -13.24
C ALA A 61 -10.08 -7.15 -14.56
N HIS A 62 -9.72 -5.87 -14.57
CA HIS A 62 -9.63 -5.09 -15.81
C HIS A 62 -8.38 -5.42 -16.64
N LYS A 63 -7.28 -5.81 -16.01
CA LYS A 63 -5.97 -5.93 -16.68
C LYS A 63 -5.62 -7.34 -17.11
N VAL A 64 -6.30 -8.37 -16.60
CA VAL A 64 -6.16 -9.73 -17.15
C VAL A 64 -6.54 -9.72 -18.63
N LYS A 65 -5.71 -10.32 -19.47
CA LYS A 65 -5.95 -10.45 -20.91
C LYS A 65 -7.05 -11.47 -21.19
N ASP A 66 -7.90 -11.22 -22.17
CA ASP A 66 -9.04 -12.09 -22.47
C ASP A 66 -8.58 -13.50 -22.87
N GLU A 67 -7.53 -13.60 -23.69
CA GLU A 67 -6.92 -14.86 -24.11
C GLU A 67 -6.17 -15.60 -22.99
N SER A 68 -5.93 -14.92 -21.87
CA SER A 68 -5.28 -15.49 -20.69
C SER A 68 -6.25 -15.80 -19.56
N PHE A 69 -7.44 -15.19 -19.54
CA PHE A 69 -8.39 -15.30 -18.44
C PHE A 69 -8.65 -16.75 -18.06
N ASN A 70 -9.03 -17.59 -19.03
CA ASN A 70 -9.32 -19.01 -18.78
C ASN A 70 -8.12 -19.82 -18.31
N LYS A 71 -6.88 -19.40 -18.63
CA LYS A 71 -5.64 -20.10 -18.23
C LYS A 71 -5.36 -19.92 -16.74
N ILE A 72 -5.63 -18.72 -16.21
CA ILE A 72 -5.33 -18.37 -14.81
C ILE A 72 -6.58 -18.24 -13.94
N ARG A 73 -7.76 -18.50 -14.51
CA ARG A 73 -9.08 -18.21 -13.90
C ARG A 73 -9.22 -18.74 -12.48
N LEU A 74 -8.91 -20.01 -12.27
CA LEU A 74 -9.08 -20.67 -10.97
C LEU A 74 -8.19 -20.02 -9.91
N ASP A 75 -6.92 -19.77 -10.23
CA ASP A 75 -5.98 -19.16 -9.29
C ASP A 75 -6.29 -17.68 -9.05
N LEU A 76 -6.67 -16.94 -10.10
CA LEU A 76 -7.08 -15.54 -9.99
C LEU A 76 -8.27 -15.39 -9.03
N LEU A 77 -9.30 -16.21 -9.23
CA LEU A 77 -10.49 -16.25 -8.39
C LEU A 77 -10.15 -16.67 -6.94
N LYS A 78 -9.31 -17.68 -6.77
CA LYS A 78 -8.82 -18.12 -5.45
C LYS A 78 -8.05 -17.01 -4.73
N ASN A 79 -7.21 -16.27 -5.44
CA ASN A 79 -6.44 -15.16 -4.88
C ASN A 79 -7.36 -14.01 -4.45
N ILE A 80 -8.36 -13.66 -5.27
CA ILE A 80 -9.38 -12.67 -4.91
C ILE A 80 -10.13 -13.08 -3.63
N TYR A 81 -10.60 -14.33 -3.58
CA TYR A 81 -11.26 -14.87 -2.38
C TYR A 81 -10.35 -14.82 -1.15
N THR A 82 -9.09 -15.22 -1.32
CA THR A 82 -8.08 -15.23 -0.24
C THR A 82 -7.83 -13.82 0.30
N VAL A 83 -7.69 -12.81 -0.56
CA VAL A 83 -7.52 -11.42 -0.15
C VAL A 83 -8.73 -10.93 0.65
N CYS A 84 -9.94 -11.14 0.12
CA CYS A 84 -11.18 -10.70 0.74
C CYS A 84 -11.45 -11.37 2.10
N CYS A 85 -11.06 -12.63 2.28
CA CYS A 85 -11.25 -13.34 3.56
C CYS A 85 -10.18 -13.00 4.60
N ASN A 86 -9.16 -12.22 4.24
CA ASN A 86 -8.01 -11.91 5.08
C ASN A 86 -7.70 -10.41 5.14
N LEU A 87 -8.71 -9.58 4.98
CA LEU A 87 -8.58 -8.13 5.09
C LEU A 87 -8.05 -7.74 6.50
N PRO A 88 -7.30 -6.62 6.63
CA PRO A 88 -6.85 -6.08 7.92
C PRO A 88 -7.98 -5.48 8.79
N CYS A 89 -9.10 -6.20 8.89
CA CYS A 89 -10.31 -5.87 9.64
C CYS A 89 -11.17 -7.14 9.75
N PRO A 90 -11.25 -7.81 10.93
CA PRO A 90 -11.96 -9.07 11.09
C PRO A 90 -13.43 -9.01 10.65
N THR A 91 -14.15 -7.95 11.02
CA THR A 91 -15.55 -7.73 10.62
C THR A 91 -15.68 -7.55 9.11
N CYS A 92 -14.73 -6.87 8.47
CA CYS A 92 -14.73 -6.66 7.02
C CYS A 92 -14.48 -8.00 6.30
N SER A 93 -13.51 -8.79 6.77
CA SER A 93 -13.22 -10.13 6.25
C SER A 93 -14.40 -11.07 6.38
N GLN A 94 -15.10 -11.06 7.53
CA GLN A 94 -16.29 -11.89 7.74
C GLN A 94 -17.42 -11.50 6.79
N HIS A 95 -17.72 -10.21 6.66
CA HIS A 95 -18.74 -9.74 5.71
C HIS A 95 -18.39 -10.04 4.25
N ALA A 96 -17.11 -9.92 3.89
CA ALA A 96 -16.64 -10.25 2.56
C ALA A 96 -16.78 -11.74 2.28
N LYS A 97 -16.36 -12.60 3.22
CA LYS A 97 -16.52 -14.05 3.12
C LYS A 97 -17.98 -14.45 2.93
N GLN A 98 -18.89 -13.93 3.77
CA GLN A 98 -20.33 -14.22 3.65
C GLN A 98 -20.90 -13.84 2.28
N HIS A 99 -20.48 -12.69 1.74
CA HIS A 99 -20.90 -12.28 0.41
C HIS A 99 -20.36 -13.24 -0.67
N LEU A 100 -19.06 -13.53 -0.64
CA LEU A 100 -18.42 -14.38 -1.64
C LEU A 100 -18.89 -15.84 -1.58
N ASP A 101 -19.20 -16.38 -0.40
CA ASP A 101 -19.76 -17.73 -0.22
C ASP A 101 -21.14 -17.87 -0.90
N SER A 102 -21.87 -16.77 -1.10
CA SER A 102 -23.18 -16.78 -1.78
C SER A 102 -23.07 -16.73 -3.31
N ILE A 103 -21.87 -16.56 -3.85
CA ILE A 103 -21.62 -16.44 -5.29
C ILE A 103 -21.17 -17.79 -5.85
N ASN A 104 -21.75 -18.22 -6.97
CA ASN A 104 -21.24 -19.36 -7.72
C ASN A 104 -20.02 -18.96 -8.56
N PHE A 105 -18.82 -19.10 -8.00
CA PHE A 105 -17.55 -18.80 -8.68
C PHE A 105 -17.32 -19.63 -9.97
N ASN A 106 -17.97 -20.80 -10.12
CA ASN A 106 -17.89 -21.59 -11.35
C ASN A 106 -18.64 -20.94 -12.52
N ALA A 107 -19.58 -20.04 -12.25
CA ALA A 107 -20.30 -19.31 -13.28
C ALA A 107 -19.47 -18.16 -13.91
N ILE A 108 -18.36 -17.77 -13.28
CA ILE A 108 -17.47 -16.71 -13.78
C ILE A 108 -16.48 -17.33 -14.77
N ASN A 109 -16.76 -17.17 -16.05
CA ASN A 109 -16.04 -17.74 -17.19
C ASN A 109 -15.42 -16.68 -18.12
N THR A 110 -15.75 -15.40 -17.94
CA THR A 110 -15.11 -14.29 -18.65
C THR A 110 -14.62 -13.21 -17.70
N LYS A 111 -13.70 -12.38 -18.21
CA LYS A 111 -13.20 -11.19 -17.54
C LYS A 111 -14.31 -10.20 -17.21
N GLU A 112 -15.25 -10.00 -18.13
CA GLU A 112 -16.40 -9.11 -17.96
C GLU A 112 -17.27 -9.57 -16.79
N GLN A 113 -17.49 -10.88 -16.67
CA GLN A 113 -18.23 -11.46 -15.54
C GLN A 113 -17.49 -11.23 -14.22
N LEU A 114 -16.16 -11.33 -14.21
CA LEU A 114 -15.36 -11.01 -13.03
C LEU A 114 -15.46 -9.52 -12.66
N LYS A 115 -15.34 -8.61 -13.64
CA LYS A 115 -15.51 -7.16 -13.45
C LYS A 115 -16.88 -6.84 -12.85
N LEU A 116 -17.95 -7.40 -13.41
CA LEU A 116 -19.31 -7.15 -12.96
C LEU A 116 -19.58 -7.75 -11.55
N MET A 117 -19.02 -8.92 -11.26
CA MET A 117 -19.11 -9.51 -9.92
C MET A 117 -18.47 -8.59 -8.87
N LEU A 118 -17.24 -8.12 -9.11
CA LEU A 118 -16.54 -7.21 -8.21
C LEU A 118 -17.25 -5.85 -8.09
N PHE A 119 -17.82 -5.34 -9.18
CA PHE A 119 -18.63 -4.11 -9.18
C PHE A 119 -19.84 -4.26 -8.26
N THR A 120 -20.60 -5.34 -8.44
CA THR A 120 -21.81 -5.64 -7.66
C THR A 120 -21.45 -5.81 -6.19
N PHE A 121 -20.37 -6.54 -5.91
CA PHE A 121 -19.86 -6.71 -4.56
C PHE A 121 -19.48 -5.37 -3.92
N HIS A 122 -18.69 -4.54 -4.60
CA HIS A 122 -18.27 -3.24 -4.06
C HIS A 122 -19.46 -2.32 -3.80
N ASN A 123 -20.43 -2.26 -4.71
CA ASN A 123 -21.65 -1.48 -4.50
C ASN A 123 -22.54 -2.02 -3.38
N SER A 124 -22.56 -3.34 -3.13
CA SER A 124 -23.25 -3.90 -1.95
C SER A 124 -22.61 -3.40 -0.64
N VAL A 125 -21.27 -3.23 -0.62
CA VAL A 125 -20.55 -2.65 0.51
C VAL A 125 -20.85 -1.16 0.64
N ASN A 126 -20.90 -0.42 -0.47
CA ASN A 126 -21.27 1.00 -0.49
C ASN A 126 -22.66 1.22 0.08
N ALA A 127 -23.66 0.43 -0.36
CA ALA A 127 -25.02 0.48 0.17
C ALA A 127 -25.06 0.26 1.69
N ARG A 128 -24.39 -0.78 2.20
CA ARG A 128 -24.32 -1.05 3.65
C ARG A 128 -23.65 0.08 4.45
N LYS A 129 -22.73 0.81 3.82
CA LYS A 129 -22.02 1.93 4.44
C LYS A 129 -22.67 3.30 4.16
N SER A 130 -23.82 3.34 3.48
CA SER A 130 -24.48 4.57 3.03
C SER A 130 -23.56 5.48 2.20
N VAL A 131 -22.70 4.88 1.38
CA VAL A 131 -21.84 5.57 0.41
C VAL A 131 -22.54 5.54 -0.96
N PRO A 132 -22.43 6.61 -1.78
CA PRO A 132 -23.01 6.61 -3.12
C PRO A 132 -22.58 5.40 -3.96
N MET A 133 -23.53 4.86 -4.73
CA MET A 133 -23.25 3.78 -5.67
C MET A 133 -22.34 4.26 -6.79
N PHE A 134 -21.36 3.45 -7.15
CA PHE A 134 -20.52 3.70 -8.31
C PHE A 134 -21.29 3.31 -9.58
N PRO A 135 -21.34 4.15 -10.63
CA PRO A 135 -22.00 3.85 -11.89
C PRO A 135 -21.19 2.86 -12.73
N VAL A 136 -21.85 1.90 -13.37
CA VAL A 136 -21.18 0.81 -14.11
C VAL A 136 -20.47 1.34 -15.36
N GLU A 137 -20.99 2.40 -15.95
CA GLU A 137 -20.49 3.04 -17.17
C GLU A 137 -19.10 3.64 -16.98
N GLN A 138 -18.74 4.01 -15.74
CA GLN A 138 -17.43 4.58 -15.41
C GLN A 138 -16.40 3.50 -15.03
N LEU A 139 -16.78 2.22 -14.99
CA LEU A 139 -15.91 1.14 -14.52
C LEU A 139 -14.66 1.01 -15.39
N ASP A 140 -14.82 1.01 -16.70
CA ASP A 140 -13.72 0.80 -17.62
C ASP A 140 -12.81 2.01 -17.70
N GLU A 141 -13.39 3.21 -17.76
CA GLU A 141 -12.62 4.46 -17.72
C GLU A 141 -11.71 4.51 -16.49
N LYS A 142 -12.26 4.22 -15.30
CA LYS A 142 -11.54 4.28 -14.02
C LYS A 142 -10.32 3.36 -13.95
N TYR A 143 -10.39 2.17 -14.55
CA TYR A 143 -9.35 1.15 -14.44
C TYR A 143 -8.54 0.94 -15.74
N SER A 144 -8.90 1.62 -16.83
CA SER A 144 -8.20 1.54 -18.13
C SER A 144 -6.71 1.92 -18.03
N MET A 145 -6.37 2.96 -17.28
CA MET A 145 -5.00 3.46 -17.13
C MET A 145 -4.21 2.80 -15.99
N ALA A 146 -4.79 1.79 -15.33
CA ALA A 146 -4.13 1.07 -14.26
C ALA A 146 -2.81 0.43 -14.73
N ILE A 147 -1.74 0.65 -13.96
CA ILE A 147 -0.45 -0.03 -14.16
C ILE A 147 -0.37 -1.16 -13.13
N THR A 148 -0.54 -2.39 -13.58
CA THR A 148 -0.80 -3.56 -12.72
C THR A 148 0.29 -3.76 -11.65
N SER A 149 1.57 -3.61 -12.01
CA SER A 149 2.70 -3.74 -11.07
C SER A 149 2.69 -2.66 -9.97
N LYS A 150 2.40 -1.40 -10.31
CA LYS A 150 2.34 -0.29 -9.34
C LYS A 150 1.19 -0.50 -8.36
N ILE A 151 0.03 -0.91 -8.87
CA ILE A 151 -1.17 -1.15 -8.07
C ILE A 151 -0.97 -2.34 -7.14
N PHE A 152 -0.39 -3.43 -7.65
CA PHE A 152 -0.08 -4.60 -6.84
C PHE A 152 0.87 -4.25 -5.69
N ASN A 153 1.95 -3.52 -5.98
CA ASN A 153 2.90 -3.07 -4.96
C ASN A 153 2.22 -2.20 -3.90
N ASN A 154 1.40 -1.23 -4.33
CA ASN A 154 0.65 -0.38 -3.42
C ASN A 154 -0.29 -1.19 -2.51
N PHE A 155 -1.04 -2.14 -3.10
CA PHE A 155 -1.88 -3.06 -2.35
C PHE A 155 -1.08 -3.87 -1.32
N ILE A 156 0.03 -4.50 -1.71
CA ILE A 156 0.83 -5.33 -0.80
C ILE A 156 1.36 -4.53 0.39
N VAL A 157 1.79 -3.28 0.18
CA VAL A 157 2.25 -2.40 1.25
C VAL A 157 1.14 -2.17 2.27
N HIS A 158 -0.05 -1.80 1.80
CA HIS A 158 -1.18 -1.48 2.68
C HIS A 158 -1.87 -2.70 3.29
N PHE A 159 -1.92 -3.83 2.59
CA PHE A 159 -2.50 -5.08 3.08
C PHE A 159 -1.67 -5.68 4.23
N ASN A 160 -0.35 -5.46 4.20
CA ASN A 160 0.56 -5.85 5.27
C ASN A 160 0.74 -4.78 6.35
N ASP A 161 0.15 -3.58 6.18
CA ASP A 161 0.25 -2.54 7.19
C ASP A 161 -0.54 -2.96 8.42
N THR A 162 0.20 -3.30 9.48
CA THR A 162 -0.35 -3.78 10.73
C THR A 162 -0.76 -2.58 11.56
N TYR A 163 -2.04 -2.44 11.87
CA TYR A 163 -2.45 -1.57 12.97
C TYR A 163 -1.74 -2.07 14.24
N ARG A 164 -1.03 -1.18 14.95
CA ARG A 164 -0.17 -1.46 16.13
C ARG A 164 -0.93 -1.98 17.37
N SER A 165 -1.98 -2.77 17.20
CA SER A 165 -2.65 -3.49 18.29
C SER A 165 -1.85 -4.77 18.57
N PRO A 166 -1.24 -4.93 19.75
CA PRO A 166 -0.46 -6.12 20.11
C PRO A 166 -1.28 -7.43 20.07
N GLY A 167 -2.61 -7.36 20.06
CA GLY A 167 -3.50 -8.52 20.08
C GLY A 167 -3.67 -9.25 18.74
N MET A 168 -3.09 -8.76 17.64
CA MET A 168 -3.35 -9.30 16.28
C MET A 168 -2.10 -9.87 15.58
N ILE A 169 -1.05 -10.20 16.34
CA ILE A 169 0.23 -10.67 15.78
C ILE A 169 0.07 -11.92 14.90
N ALA A 170 -0.77 -12.87 15.31
CA ALA A 170 -1.00 -14.10 14.53
C ALA A 170 -1.63 -13.80 13.16
N ASP A 171 -2.64 -12.93 13.13
CA ASP A 171 -3.29 -12.49 11.89
C ASP A 171 -2.30 -11.74 10.99
N ASP A 172 -1.42 -10.94 11.57
CA ASP A 172 -0.38 -10.20 10.85
C ASP A 172 0.64 -11.15 10.19
N LEU A 173 1.09 -12.17 10.92
CA LEU A 173 1.98 -13.20 10.38
C LEU A 173 1.29 -13.99 9.27
N TYR A 174 0.02 -14.32 9.45
CA TYR A 174 -0.76 -15.04 8.43
C TYR A 174 -0.94 -14.20 7.15
N ARG A 175 -1.30 -12.91 7.26
CA ARG A 175 -1.38 -12.01 6.10
C ARG A 175 -0.03 -11.84 5.41
N LYS A 176 1.09 -11.79 6.14
CA LYS A 176 2.43 -11.79 5.54
C LYS A 176 2.71 -13.05 4.74
N GLN A 177 2.29 -14.21 5.23
CA GLN A 177 2.43 -15.47 4.50
C GLN A 177 1.57 -15.49 3.24
N ILE A 178 0.32 -15.01 3.31
CA ILE A 178 -0.54 -14.83 2.14
C ILE A 178 0.13 -13.90 1.12
N SER A 179 0.65 -12.76 1.58
CA SER A 179 1.33 -11.80 0.70
C SER A 179 2.51 -12.41 -0.04
N LYS A 180 3.31 -13.27 0.60
CA LYS A 180 4.39 -13.99 -0.10
C LYS A 180 3.86 -14.84 -1.25
N GLY A 181 2.80 -15.60 -1.01
CA GLY A 181 2.15 -16.41 -2.05
C GLY A 181 1.58 -15.57 -3.19
N LEU A 182 0.94 -14.44 -2.87
CA LEU A 182 0.42 -13.50 -3.88
C LEU A 182 1.55 -12.90 -4.72
N ILE A 183 2.66 -12.50 -4.09
CA ILE A 183 3.84 -11.93 -4.78
C ILE A 183 4.41 -12.96 -5.76
N GLU A 184 4.60 -14.20 -5.30
CA GLU A 184 5.13 -15.27 -6.14
C GLU A 184 4.21 -15.58 -7.32
N TRP A 185 2.91 -15.74 -7.05
CA TRP A 185 1.93 -16.01 -8.10
C TRP A 185 1.88 -14.88 -9.13
N PHE A 186 1.83 -13.63 -8.68
CA PHE A 186 1.74 -12.47 -9.58
C PHE A 186 3.00 -12.33 -10.43
N ARG A 187 4.19 -12.57 -9.86
CA ARG A 187 5.45 -12.60 -10.61
C ARG A 187 5.40 -13.66 -11.73
N ASN A 188 4.98 -14.87 -11.41
CA ASN A 188 4.93 -15.99 -12.35
C ASN A 188 3.86 -15.81 -13.44
N ASN A 189 2.83 -15.00 -13.19
CA ASN A 189 1.71 -14.79 -14.09
C ASN A 189 1.67 -13.39 -14.72
N SER A 190 2.72 -12.59 -14.54
CA SER A 190 2.77 -11.19 -15.00
C SER A 190 2.48 -11.02 -16.50
N MET A 191 2.86 -11.99 -17.33
CA MET A 191 2.60 -12.02 -18.78
C MET A 191 1.11 -12.04 -19.16
N HIS A 192 0.23 -12.44 -18.23
CA HIS A 192 -1.22 -12.55 -18.43
C HIS A 192 -1.98 -11.25 -18.18
N PHE A 193 -1.27 -10.18 -17.79
CA PHE A 193 -1.84 -8.86 -17.54
C PHE A 193 -1.28 -7.81 -18.50
N ASP A 194 -2.10 -6.82 -18.82
CA ASP A 194 -1.71 -5.58 -19.52
C ASP A 194 -1.05 -4.54 -18.59
#